data_AF-A0A4D4K7S5-F1
#
_entry.id   AF-A0A4D4K7S5-F1
#
_cell.length_a   1.000
_cell.length_b   1.000
_cell.length_c   1.000
_cell.angle_alpha   90.00
_cell.angle_beta   90.00
_cell.angle_gamma   90.00
#
_symmetry.space_group_name_H-M   'P 1'
#
loop_
_entity.id
_entity.type
_entity.pdbx_description
1 polymer ?
#
loop_
_entity_poly.entity_id
_entity_poly.type
_entity_poly.pdbx_seq_one_letter_code
_entity_poly.pdbx_strand_id
1 'polypeptide(L)'
;MGRLERSGDRLRDAFRTMRDAPERLSRTLGDDVRPWLDQLGRYGDAGVRAVDMLTAQARGDGAAAWKARLAVEALREKIGDSRVTVGKGVLDPFLAKALTRADAWSGVDRTPKQGLRTGKDDHAAADGKAATAVASPGRPVTVRFGRSRPLSSVSALTTRVQDASPGTVEAHVPGKGWRSLGALSGSGFTQVRAADGDKDLLADAIRLRWPAGTTPPAVHEITPWFGDTPDAELTLSHKTADAEIGGGAAIVEAQLVSHRPGDVNGDLTVKAPHGITVRAPGGVTAPRGGAVTARLEISVAQGTKAGSYSLPVRFGSEERMLTVRALPSAGGPDLARAEGTKATSSGDETADLPASAAIDGKADTRWSSRPEDGAWLQLELVRPARIGRLELNWQDAYASRYRVQVSGDGRTWRDAATVAQGKGGRESIGMDAPDTRFIRIQGVERATRFGYSLWSVAAYAVQKD
;
A
#
# COMPACT_ATOMS: atom_id res chain seq x y z
N MET A 1 14.78 -9.63 17.26
CA MET A 1 13.88 -10.46 18.07
C MET A 1 13.32 -9.73 19.30
N GLY A 2 14.15 -9.30 20.26
CA GLY A 2 13.65 -8.91 21.60
C GLY A 2 12.68 -7.72 21.68
N ARG A 3 12.67 -6.78 20.73
CA ARG A 3 11.66 -5.70 20.72
C ARG A 3 10.28 -6.19 20.26
N LEU A 4 10.24 -7.08 19.26
CA LEU A 4 9.00 -7.69 18.77
C LEU A 4 8.36 -8.56 19.86
N GLU A 5 9.17 -9.38 20.54
CA GLU A 5 8.70 -10.25 21.61
C GLU A 5 8.10 -9.45 22.77
N ARG A 6 8.80 -8.42 23.26
CA ARG A 6 8.26 -7.54 24.32
C ARG A 6 6.97 -6.84 23.92
N SER A 7 6.87 -6.34 22.68
CA SER A 7 5.63 -5.71 22.19
C SER A 7 4.49 -6.72 22.03
N GLY A 8 4.81 -7.93 21.53
CA GLY A 8 3.88 -9.04 21.42
C GLY A 8 3.35 -9.48 22.78
N ASP A 9 4.23 -9.61 23.78
CA ASP A 9 3.86 -10.01 25.14
C ASP A 9 2.91 -9.01 25.79
N ARG A 10 3.22 -7.70 25.71
CA ARG A 10 2.32 -6.65 26.22
C ARG A 10 0.95 -6.68 25.57
N LEU A 11 0.90 -6.83 24.24
CA LEU A 11 -0.37 -6.90 23.51
C LEU A 11 -1.15 -8.17 23.87
N ARG A 12 -0.46 -9.31 24.03
CA ARG A 12 -1.06 -10.57 24.48
C ARG A 12 -1.66 -10.43 25.88
N ASP A 13 -0.98 -9.74 26.79
CA ASP A 13 -1.47 -9.54 28.17
C ASP A 13 -2.70 -8.62 28.22
N ALA A 14 -2.77 -7.60 27.35
CA ALA A 14 -3.98 -6.81 27.17
C ALA A 14 -5.16 -7.69 26.69
N PHE A 15 -4.93 -8.55 25.69
CA PHE A 15 -5.96 -9.46 25.21
C PHE A 15 -6.35 -10.54 26.23
N ARG A 16 -5.42 -11.05 27.04
CA ARG A 16 -5.72 -11.94 28.17
C ARG A 16 -6.62 -11.25 29.20
N THR A 17 -6.36 -9.98 29.49
CA THR A 17 -7.21 -9.20 30.39
C THR A 17 -8.65 -9.11 29.86
N MET A 18 -8.83 -8.89 28.56
CA MET A 18 -10.14 -8.92 27.92
C MET A 18 -10.78 -10.31 27.96
N ARG A 19 -10.00 -11.36 27.65
CA ARG A 19 -10.43 -12.76 27.63
C ARG A 19 -10.99 -13.20 28.99
N ASP A 20 -10.31 -12.82 30.07
CA ASP A 20 -10.64 -13.22 31.44
C ASP A 20 -11.72 -12.33 32.09
N ALA A 21 -12.10 -11.21 31.43
CA ALA A 21 -13.09 -10.27 31.95
C ALA A 21 -14.47 -10.88 32.26
N PRO A 22 -15.05 -11.79 31.45
CA PRO A 22 -16.32 -12.44 31.79
C PRO A 22 -16.26 -13.16 33.14
N GLU A 23 -15.19 -13.92 33.39
CA GLU A 23 -15.05 -14.68 34.62
C GLU A 23 -14.85 -13.76 35.83
N ARG A 24 -14.04 -12.69 35.66
CA ARG A 24 -13.69 -11.77 36.75
C ARG A 24 -14.81 -10.82 37.13
N LEU A 25 -15.65 -10.40 36.17
CA LEU A 25 -16.60 -9.30 36.36
C LEU A 25 -18.07 -9.72 36.36
N SER A 26 -18.43 -10.88 35.80
CA SER A 26 -19.84 -11.32 35.70
C SER A 26 -20.53 -11.44 37.07
N ARG A 27 -19.80 -11.87 38.11
CA ARG A 27 -20.33 -11.97 39.47
C ARG A 27 -20.54 -10.61 40.16
N THR A 28 -19.93 -9.55 39.63
CA THR A 28 -19.91 -8.22 40.26
C THR A 28 -20.81 -7.22 39.55
N LEU A 29 -20.97 -7.31 38.23
CA LEU A 29 -21.64 -6.30 37.40
C LEU A 29 -23.08 -6.65 36.98
N GLY A 30 -23.61 -7.81 37.40
CA GLY A 30 -24.97 -8.25 37.07
C GLY A 30 -25.11 -8.89 35.68
N ASP A 31 -26.25 -9.54 35.42
CA ASP A 31 -26.49 -10.31 34.18
C ASP A 31 -26.67 -9.43 32.92
N ASP A 32 -27.08 -8.17 33.10
CA ASP A 32 -27.38 -7.27 31.97
C ASP A 32 -26.15 -6.96 31.10
N VAL A 33 -24.95 -6.92 31.69
CA VAL A 33 -23.70 -6.65 30.94
C VAL A 33 -23.06 -7.91 30.37
N ARG A 34 -23.57 -9.10 30.73
CA ARG A 34 -22.96 -10.39 30.39
C ARG A 34 -22.75 -10.61 28.89
N PRO A 35 -23.69 -10.24 27.99
CA PRO A 35 -23.46 -10.38 26.54
C PRO A 35 -22.24 -9.60 26.04
N TRP A 36 -22.02 -8.38 26.57
CA TRP A 36 -20.86 -7.56 26.21
C TRP A 36 -19.57 -8.10 26.80
N LEU A 37 -19.60 -8.59 28.05
CA LEU A 37 -18.46 -9.25 28.65
C LEU A 37 -18.07 -10.50 27.88
N ASP A 38 -19.02 -11.38 27.56
CA ASP A 38 -18.76 -12.59 26.76
C ASP A 38 -18.18 -12.25 25.38
N GLN A 39 -18.70 -11.22 24.72
CA GLN A 39 -18.17 -10.76 23.45
C GLN A 39 -16.75 -10.18 23.59
N LEU A 40 -16.50 -9.40 24.64
CA LEU A 40 -15.15 -8.91 24.98
C LEU A 40 -14.19 -10.08 25.22
N GLY A 41 -14.66 -11.14 25.89
CA GLY A 41 -13.93 -12.38 26.12
C GLY A 41 -13.54 -13.07 24.82
N ARG A 42 -14.47 -13.20 23.87
CA ARG A 42 -14.21 -13.78 22.53
C ARG A 42 -13.16 -12.98 21.76
N TYR A 43 -13.27 -11.65 21.75
CA TYR A 43 -12.25 -10.78 21.14
C TYR A 43 -10.90 -10.91 21.85
N GLY A 44 -10.89 -11.04 23.17
CA GLY A 44 -9.68 -11.31 23.95
C GLY A 44 -9.00 -12.60 23.53
N ASP A 45 -9.73 -13.72 23.43
CA ASP A 45 -9.15 -14.98 22.96
C ASP A 45 -8.66 -14.85 21.52
N ALA A 46 -9.46 -14.25 20.61
CA ALA A 46 -9.06 -14.06 19.22
C ALA A 46 -7.79 -13.21 19.10
N GLY A 47 -7.67 -12.16 19.91
CA GLY A 47 -6.49 -11.31 19.98
C GLY A 47 -5.25 -12.05 20.48
N VAL A 48 -5.38 -12.89 21.52
CA VAL A 48 -4.29 -13.78 21.97
C VAL A 48 -3.83 -14.68 20.83
N ARG A 49 -4.76 -15.36 20.14
CA ARG A 49 -4.43 -16.26 19.01
C ARG A 49 -3.80 -15.50 17.84
N ALA A 50 -4.26 -14.28 17.55
CA ALA A 50 -3.68 -13.46 16.51
C ALA A 50 -2.23 -13.07 16.84
N VAL A 51 -1.93 -12.71 18.10
CA VAL A 51 -0.56 -12.40 18.52
C VAL A 51 0.33 -13.65 18.50
N ASP A 52 -0.18 -14.80 18.94
CA ASP A 52 0.54 -16.08 18.87
C ASP A 52 0.88 -16.46 17.42
N MET A 53 -0.08 -16.30 16.51
CA MET A 53 0.10 -16.50 15.06
C MET A 53 1.22 -15.62 14.50
N LEU A 54 1.17 -14.30 14.75
CA LEU A 54 2.16 -13.35 14.24
C LEU A 54 3.55 -13.59 14.83
N THR A 55 3.63 -14.00 16.11
CA THR A 55 4.90 -14.31 16.77
C THR A 55 5.51 -15.61 16.24
N ALA A 56 4.68 -16.63 15.98
CA ALA A 56 5.11 -17.88 15.36
C ALA A 56 5.66 -17.64 13.95
N GLN A 57 5.00 -16.80 13.14
CA GLN A 57 5.48 -16.41 11.81
C GLN A 57 6.84 -15.72 11.85
N ALA A 58 7.04 -14.81 12.81
CA ALA A 58 8.32 -14.14 12.99
C ALA A 58 9.45 -15.09 13.42
N ARG A 59 9.12 -16.25 13.98
CA ARG A 59 10.07 -17.33 14.33
C ARG A 59 10.23 -18.37 13.22
N GLY A 60 9.46 -18.26 12.13
CA GLY A 60 9.43 -19.28 11.08
C GLY A 60 8.65 -20.55 11.45
N ASP A 61 7.91 -20.56 12.57
CA ASP A 61 7.12 -21.70 13.01
C ASP A 61 5.76 -21.73 12.31
N GLY A 62 5.76 -22.30 11.09
CA GLY A 62 4.54 -22.42 10.29
C GLY A 62 3.46 -23.31 10.91
N ALA A 63 3.85 -24.32 11.70
CA ALA A 63 2.91 -25.22 12.36
C ALA A 63 2.11 -24.49 13.44
N ALA A 64 2.78 -23.75 14.33
CA ALA A 64 2.13 -22.95 15.35
C ALA A 64 1.33 -21.79 14.73
N ALA A 65 1.88 -21.14 13.70
CA ALA A 65 1.21 -20.06 12.99
C ALA A 65 -0.11 -20.53 12.35
N TRP A 66 -0.09 -21.64 11.63
CA TRP A 66 -1.27 -22.19 10.96
C TRP A 66 -2.34 -22.63 11.97
N LYS A 67 -1.94 -23.32 13.05
CA LYS A 67 -2.86 -23.68 14.14
C LYS A 67 -3.54 -22.45 14.75
N ALA A 68 -2.76 -21.40 15.02
CA ALA A 68 -3.29 -20.18 15.61
C ALA A 68 -4.20 -19.42 14.65
N ARG A 69 -3.88 -19.39 13.35
CA ARG A 69 -4.73 -18.81 12.30
C ARG A 69 -6.11 -19.47 12.25
N LEU A 70 -6.17 -20.80 12.20
CA LEU A 70 -7.45 -21.54 12.21
C LEU A 70 -8.28 -21.22 13.46
N ALA A 71 -7.63 -21.05 14.62
CA ALA A 71 -8.30 -20.65 15.84
C ALA A 71 -8.86 -19.22 15.78
N VAL A 72 -8.13 -18.27 15.18
CA VAL A 72 -8.63 -16.91 14.94
C VAL A 72 -9.87 -16.93 14.04
N GLU A 73 -9.84 -17.71 12.97
CA GLU A 73 -10.97 -17.79 12.02
C GLU A 73 -12.24 -18.32 12.69
N ALA A 74 -12.14 -19.45 13.39
CA ALA A 74 -13.26 -20.01 14.17
C ALA A 74 -13.79 -19.06 15.26
N LEU A 75 -12.93 -18.22 15.85
CA LEU A 75 -13.36 -17.21 16.81
C LEU A 75 -14.06 -16.02 16.12
N ARG A 76 -13.62 -15.63 14.93
CA ARG A 76 -14.26 -14.55 14.15
C ARG A 76 -15.67 -14.90 13.72
N GLU A 77 -15.92 -16.14 13.32
CA GLU A 77 -17.28 -16.62 13.05
C GLU A 77 -18.19 -16.43 14.29
N LYS A 78 -17.74 -16.92 15.46
CA LYS A 78 -18.47 -16.76 16.73
C LYS A 78 -18.64 -15.31 17.17
N ILE A 79 -17.68 -14.45 16.84
CA ILE A 79 -17.76 -13.00 17.10
C ILE A 79 -18.84 -12.37 16.21
N GLY A 80 -18.87 -12.74 14.92
CA GLY A 80 -19.82 -12.24 13.94
C GLY A 80 -21.27 -12.63 14.23
N ASP A 81 -21.49 -13.78 14.87
CA ASP A 81 -22.83 -14.25 15.27
C ASP A 81 -23.43 -13.45 16.45
N SER A 82 -22.64 -12.60 17.10
CA SER A 82 -23.09 -11.84 18.26
C SER A 82 -23.93 -10.63 17.88
N ARG A 83 -24.96 -10.34 18.69
CA ARG A 83 -25.83 -9.17 18.52
C ARG A 83 -25.27 -7.89 19.13
N VAL A 84 -24.19 -7.99 19.91
CA VAL A 84 -23.57 -6.85 20.60
C VAL A 84 -22.22 -6.51 20.01
N THR A 85 -21.89 -5.21 20.01
CA THR A 85 -20.62 -4.68 19.48
C THR A 85 -19.69 -4.27 20.61
N VAL A 86 -18.40 -4.62 20.49
CA VAL A 86 -17.33 -4.23 21.41
C VAL A 86 -16.14 -3.76 20.59
N GLY A 87 -15.51 -2.65 20.97
CA GLY A 87 -14.25 -2.19 20.35
C GLY A 87 -14.34 -1.85 18.85
N LYS A 88 -15.47 -1.27 18.43
CA LYS A 88 -15.74 -0.87 17.04
C LYS A 88 -14.59 -0.07 16.45
N GLY A 89 -14.14 -0.46 15.26
CA GLY A 89 -13.06 0.23 14.53
C GLY A 89 -11.64 -0.12 15.01
N VAL A 90 -11.49 -0.97 16.03
CA VAL A 90 -10.17 -1.36 16.55
C VAL A 90 -9.97 -2.88 16.51
N LEU A 91 -10.87 -3.64 17.13
CA LEU A 91 -10.68 -5.09 17.33
C LEU A 91 -10.85 -5.88 16.03
N ASP A 92 -11.95 -5.69 15.31
CA ASP A 92 -12.16 -6.33 14.00
C ASP A 92 -11.07 -5.95 12.98
N PRO A 93 -10.72 -4.66 12.78
CA PRO A 93 -9.63 -4.31 11.89
C PRO A 93 -8.28 -4.91 12.29
N PHE A 94 -8.01 -5.06 13.58
CA PHE A 94 -6.80 -5.74 14.04
C PHE A 94 -6.78 -7.21 13.63
N LEU A 95 -7.85 -7.97 13.91
CA LEU A 95 -7.95 -9.39 13.55
C LEU A 95 -7.89 -9.59 12.04
N ALA A 96 -8.58 -8.74 11.27
CA ALA A 96 -8.54 -8.78 9.81
C ALA A 96 -7.11 -8.55 9.28
N LYS A 97 -6.40 -7.52 9.77
CA LYS A 97 -5.01 -7.26 9.38
C LYS A 97 -4.07 -8.40 9.76
N ALA A 98 -4.28 -9.03 10.91
CA ALA A 98 -3.49 -10.18 11.34
C ALA A 98 -3.68 -11.38 10.39
N LEU A 99 -4.93 -11.69 10.01
CA LEU A 99 -5.22 -12.75 9.03
C LEU A 99 -4.68 -12.44 7.64
N THR A 100 -4.82 -11.20 7.16
CA THR A 100 -4.23 -10.77 5.89
C THR A 100 -2.71 -10.98 5.88
N ARG A 101 -2.03 -10.59 6.96
CA ARG A 101 -0.58 -10.83 7.09
C ARG A 101 -0.25 -12.32 7.09
N ALA A 102 -1.12 -13.14 7.69
CA ALA A 102 -0.92 -14.58 7.69
C ALA A 102 -1.14 -15.25 6.34
N ASP A 103 -2.12 -14.78 5.55
CA ASP A 103 -2.34 -15.23 4.18
C ASP A 103 -1.16 -14.88 3.28
N ALA A 104 -0.62 -13.67 3.44
CA ALA A 104 0.55 -13.24 2.68
C ALA A 104 1.80 -14.07 3.04
N TRP A 105 2.00 -14.38 4.33
CA TRP A 105 3.11 -15.22 4.81
C TRP A 105 3.05 -16.68 4.32
N SER A 106 1.85 -17.26 4.24
CA SER A 106 1.65 -18.60 3.66
C SER A 106 1.56 -18.58 2.12
N GLY A 107 1.29 -17.42 1.53
CA GLY A 107 1.16 -17.17 0.10
C GLY A 107 -0.25 -17.37 -0.47
N VAL A 108 -1.24 -17.62 0.38
CA VAL A 108 -2.67 -17.78 0.03
C VAL A 108 -3.17 -16.60 -0.82
N ASP A 109 -2.76 -15.38 -0.49
CA ASP A 109 -3.18 -14.15 -1.18
C ASP A 109 -2.67 -14.03 -2.63
N ARG A 110 -1.72 -14.89 -3.03
CA ARG A 110 -1.14 -14.90 -4.39
C ARG A 110 -1.91 -15.78 -5.34
N THR A 111 -2.53 -16.84 -4.85
CA THR A 111 -3.23 -17.86 -5.65
C THR A 111 -4.17 -17.24 -6.72
N PRO A 112 -5.04 -16.24 -6.40
CA PRO A 112 -5.96 -15.67 -7.39
C PRO A 112 -5.25 -14.94 -8.55
N LYS A 113 -4.02 -14.46 -8.31
CA LYS A 113 -3.24 -13.68 -9.28
C LYS A 113 -2.34 -14.56 -10.16
N GLN A 114 -2.22 -15.86 -9.85
CA GLN A 114 -1.27 -16.76 -10.48
C GLN A 114 -1.85 -17.58 -11.65
N GLY A 115 -3.14 -17.43 -11.95
CA GLY A 115 -3.79 -18.14 -13.08
C GLY A 115 -3.89 -19.66 -12.87
N LEU A 116 -3.93 -20.10 -11.61
CA LEU A 116 -4.01 -21.51 -11.23
C LEU A 116 -5.36 -22.11 -11.60
N ARG A 117 -5.38 -23.40 -11.93
CA ARG A 117 -6.58 -24.15 -12.31
C ARG A 117 -6.69 -25.45 -11.53
N THR A 118 -7.87 -25.74 -11.04
CA THR A 118 -8.20 -26.96 -10.29
C THR A 118 -9.36 -27.69 -10.96
N GLY A 119 -9.64 -28.92 -10.51
CA GLY A 119 -10.94 -29.54 -10.80
C GLY A 119 -12.06 -28.75 -10.12
N LYS A 120 -13.29 -28.83 -10.66
CA LYS A 120 -14.47 -28.11 -10.11
C LYS A 120 -14.64 -28.34 -8.60
N ASP A 121 -14.46 -29.59 -8.18
CA ASP A 121 -14.65 -30.00 -6.79
C ASP A 121 -13.45 -29.67 -5.89
N ASP A 122 -12.33 -29.22 -6.47
CA ASP A 122 -11.08 -28.91 -5.78
C ASP A 122 -10.77 -27.40 -5.75
N HIS A 123 -11.72 -26.55 -6.15
CA HIS A 123 -11.48 -25.11 -6.25
C HIS A 123 -10.96 -24.49 -4.95
N ALA A 124 -11.47 -24.94 -3.79
CA ALA A 124 -11.03 -24.48 -2.47
C ALA A 124 -9.55 -24.76 -2.18
N ALA A 125 -8.90 -25.71 -2.87
CA ALA A 125 -7.46 -25.93 -2.69
C ALA A 125 -6.59 -24.85 -3.35
N ALA A 126 -7.16 -23.95 -4.15
CA ALA A 126 -6.45 -22.89 -4.85
C ALA A 126 -7.40 -21.71 -5.16
N ASP A 127 -8.24 -21.29 -4.21
CA ASP A 127 -9.13 -20.13 -4.36
C ASP A 127 -8.59 -18.86 -3.68
N GLY A 128 -7.46 -18.95 -2.96
CA GLY A 128 -6.87 -17.86 -2.20
C GLY A 128 -7.65 -17.52 -0.93
N LYS A 129 -8.39 -18.48 -0.37
CA LYS A 129 -9.17 -18.32 0.85
C LYS A 129 -8.86 -19.47 1.82
N ALA A 130 -7.90 -19.26 2.71
CA ALA A 130 -7.53 -20.27 3.70
C ALA A 130 -8.66 -20.69 4.68
N ALA A 131 -9.82 -20.01 4.68
CA ALA A 131 -11.00 -20.40 5.43
C ALA A 131 -11.83 -21.51 4.75
N THR A 132 -11.74 -21.64 3.42
CA THR A 132 -12.38 -22.75 2.69
C THR A 132 -11.47 -23.97 2.73
N ALA A 133 -12.06 -25.16 2.52
CA ALA A 133 -11.30 -26.39 2.41
C ALA A 133 -12.02 -27.43 1.54
N VAL A 134 -11.26 -28.37 0.99
CA VAL A 134 -11.77 -29.53 0.26
C VAL A 134 -11.27 -30.83 0.88
N ALA A 135 -12.16 -31.80 1.09
CA ALA A 135 -11.79 -33.17 1.39
C ALA A 135 -11.88 -34.01 0.11
N SER A 136 -10.81 -34.74 -0.22
CA SER A 136 -10.74 -35.57 -1.43
C SER A 136 -10.31 -37.01 -1.13
N PRO A 137 -11.18 -37.82 -0.49
CA PRO A 137 -10.88 -39.22 -0.19
C PRO A 137 -10.55 -40.02 -1.45
N GLY A 138 -9.47 -40.79 -1.40
CA GLY A 138 -9.10 -41.72 -2.47
C GLY A 138 -8.62 -41.08 -3.79
N ARG A 139 -8.53 -39.75 -3.90
CA ARG A 139 -8.05 -39.04 -5.10
C ARG A 139 -7.06 -37.92 -4.77
N PRO A 140 -6.06 -37.67 -5.63
CA PRO A 140 -5.17 -36.54 -5.43
C PRO A 140 -5.90 -35.22 -5.69
N VAL A 141 -5.51 -34.19 -4.94
CA VAL A 141 -5.94 -32.79 -5.19
C VAL A 141 -4.88 -32.14 -6.06
N THR A 142 -5.26 -31.69 -7.26
CA THR A 142 -4.30 -31.21 -8.28
C THR A 142 -4.54 -29.75 -8.65
N VAL A 143 -3.48 -28.96 -8.61
CA VAL A 143 -3.45 -27.57 -9.09
C VAL A 143 -2.55 -27.49 -10.32
N ARG A 144 -3.07 -26.96 -11.43
CA ARG A 144 -2.37 -26.77 -12.70
C ARG A 144 -2.03 -25.31 -12.92
N PHE A 145 -0.88 -25.04 -13.53
CA PHE A 145 -0.36 -23.69 -13.74
C PHE A 145 -0.75 -23.11 -15.11
N GLY A 146 -1.28 -23.93 -16.01
CA GLY A 146 -1.60 -23.55 -17.40
C GLY A 146 -0.40 -23.52 -18.35
N ARG A 147 0.83 -23.39 -17.82
CA ARG A 147 2.09 -23.50 -18.56
C ARG A 147 3.20 -24.02 -17.63
N SER A 148 4.31 -24.50 -18.20
CA SER A 148 5.50 -24.82 -17.41
C SER A 148 6.15 -23.55 -16.86
N ARG A 149 6.51 -23.55 -15.58
CA ARG A 149 7.16 -22.43 -14.88
C ARG A 149 8.24 -22.94 -13.92
N PRO A 150 9.28 -22.12 -13.63
CA PRO A 150 10.22 -22.40 -12.55
C PRO A 150 9.47 -22.37 -11.21
N LEU A 151 9.31 -23.53 -10.59
CA LEU A 151 8.72 -23.71 -9.27
C LEU A 151 9.86 -23.81 -8.25
N SER A 152 9.97 -22.85 -7.34
CA SER A 152 11.00 -22.83 -6.29
C SER A 152 10.54 -23.57 -5.04
N SER A 153 9.24 -23.51 -4.72
CA SER A 153 8.69 -24.14 -3.52
C SER A 153 7.17 -24.29 -3.57
N VAL A 154 6.63 -25.18 -2.73
CA VAL A 154 5.19 -25.36 -2.53
C VAL A 154 4.87 -25.24 -1.05
N SER A 155 3.86 -24.43 -0.72
CA SER A 155 3.19 -24.46 0.57
C SER A 155 1.89 -25.26 0.45
N ALA A 156 1.63 -26.14 1.41
CA ALA A 156 0.35 -26.83 1.54
C ALA A 156 -0.21 -26.64 2.95
N LEU A 157 -1.45 -26.17 3.01
CA LEU A 157 -2.21 -25.94 4.23
C LEU A 157 -3.33 -26.98 4.30
N THR A 158 -3.35 -27.76 5.36
CA THR A 158 -4.34 -28.81 5.58
C THR A 158 -4.88 -28.76 7.00
N THR A 159 -5.99 -29.46 7.26
CA THR A 159 -6.37 -29.75 8.64
C THR A 159 -5.28 -30.57 9.32
N ARG A 160 -5.17 -30.39 10.64
CA ARG A 160 -4.22 -31.14 11.45
C ARG A 160 -4.67 -32.60 11.57
N VAL A 161 -3.72 -33.52 11.46
CA VAL A 161 -3.93 -34.95 11.72
C VAL A 161 -2.92 -35.43 12.76
N GLN A 162 -3.25 -36.54 13.44
CA GLN A 162 -2.33 -37.13 14.43
C GLN A 162 -1.22 -37.97 13.75
N ASP A 163 -1.44 -38.42 12.52
CA ASP A 163 -0.49 -39.23 11.77
C ASP A 163 0.73 -38.43 11.30
N ALA A 164 1.90 -39.06 11.35
CA ALA A 164 3.19 -38.43 11.05
C ALA A 164 3.37 -38.02 9.57
N SER A 165 2.68 -38.68 8.63
CA SER A 165 2.72 -38.34 7.20
C SER A 165 1.40 -38.67 6.50
N PRO A 166 0.46 -37.70 6.39
CA PRO A 166 -0.84 -37.93 5.73
C PRO A 166 -0.75 -38.13 4.20
N GLY A 167 0.43 -37.96 3.62
CA GLY A 167 0.60 -37.99 2.17
C GLY A 167 1.88 -37.33 1.69
N THR A 168 1.94 -37.05 0.39
CA THR A 168 3.10 -36.47 -0.30
C THR A 168 2.69 -35.27 -1.14
N VAL A 169 3.60 -34.29 -1.22
CA VAL A 169 3.54 -33.21 -2.20
C VAL A 169 4.31 -33.65 -3.44
N GLU A 170 3.69 -33.60 -4.61
CA GLU A 170 4.31 -33.97 -5.89
C GLU A 170 4.17 -32.84 -6.91
N ALA A 171 5.13 -32.71 -7.82
CA ALA A 171 5.09 -31.80 -8.96
C ALA A 171 5.17 -32.57 -10.28
N HIS A 172 4.40 -32.16 -11.27
CA HIS A 172 4.46 -32.71 -12.61
C HIS A 172 5.49 -31.94 -13.45
N VAL A 173 6.45 -32.67 -14.01
CA VAL A 173 7.46 -32.14 -14.91
C VAL A 173 7.14 -32.64 -16.33
N PRO A 174 6.86 -31.75 -17.29
CA PRO A 174 6.56 -32.13 -18.67
C PRO A 174 7.61 -33.11 -19.24
N GLY A 175 7.15 -34.23 -19.80
CA GLY A 175 8.00 -35.29 -20.35
C GLY A 175 8.70 -36.18 -19.32
N LYS A 176 8.71 -35.83 -18.02
CA LYS A 176 9.31 -36.64 -16.95
C LYS A 176 8.26 -37.20 -15.95
N GLY A 177 7.03 -36.71 -15.99
CA GLY A 177 5.93 -37.17 -15.13
C GLY A 177 5.97 -36.57 -13.73
N TRP A 178 5.28 -37.23 -12.79
CA TRP A 178 5.17 -36.78 -11.40
C TRP A 178 6.43 -37.10 -10.59
N ARG A 179 6.96 -36.10 -9.88
CA ARG A 179 8.10 -36.23 -8.96
C ARG A 179 7.66 -35.86 -7.54
N SER A 180 8.06 -36.66 -6.56
CA SER A 180 7.87 -36.31 -5.15
C SER A 180 8.77 -35.15 -4.74
N LEU A 181 8.20 -34.18 -4.05
CA LEU A 181 8.91 -33.04 -3.45
C LEU A 181 9.14 -33.22 -1.94
N GLY A 182 8.33 -34.06 -1.30
CA GLY A 182 8.43 -34.34 0.14
C GLY A 182 7.13 -34.84 0.76
N ALA A 183 7.22 -35.27 2.01
CA ALA A 183 6.08 -35.68 2.82
C ALA A 183 5.26 -34.47 3.28
N LEU A 184 3.94 -34.65 3.35
CA LEU A 184 3.07 -33.73 4.08
C LEU A 184 3.31 -33.88 5.59
N SER A 185 3.27 -32.76 6.31
CA SER A 185 3.34 -32.71 7.76
C SER A 185 1.96 -32.90 8.38
N GLY A 186 1.87 -33.75 9.42
CA GLY A 186 0.65 -33.89 10.22
C GLY A 186 0.25 -32.62 10.98
N SER A 187 1.14 -31.63 11.11
CA SER A 187 0.83 -30.34 11.74
C SER A 187 -0.19 -29.50 10.96
N GLY A 188 -0.44 -29.83 9.70
CA GLY A 188 -1.29 -29.06 8.79
C GLY A 188 -0.57 -27.96 8.01
N PHE A 189 0.72 -27.70 8.31
CA PHE A 189 1.56 -26.78 7.54
C PHE A 189 2.73 -27.54 6.94
N THR A 190 2.85 -27.50 5.61
CA THR A 190 3.97 -28.09 4.87
C THR A 190 4.60 -27.06 3.94
N GLN A 191 5.93 -26.94 3.97
CA GLN A 191 6.72 -26.21 2.98
C GLN A 191 7.76 -27.15 2.40
N VAL A 192 7.74 -27.37 1.08
CA VAL A 192 8.74 -28.20 0.39
C VAL A 192 9.45 -27.40 -0.70
N ARG A 193 10.76 -27.55 -0.80
CA ARG A 193 11.54 -26.97 -1.90
C ARG A 193 11.27 -27.77 -3.17
N ALA A 194 11.12 -27.09 -4.30
CA ALA A 194 11.03 -27.70 -5.61
C ALA A 194 12.31 -27.37 -6.37
N ALA A 195 13.24 -28.33 -6.44
CA ALA A 195 14.54 -28.10 -7.06
C ALA A 195 14.99 -29.30 -7.91
N ASP A 196 15.77 -29.01 -8.95
CA ASP A 196 16.54 -29.96 -9.74
C ASP A 196 18.03 -29.59 -9.62
N GLY A 197 18.69 -30.13 -8.60
CA GLY A 197 19.99 -29.61 -8.14
C GLY A 197 19.85 -28.21 -7.54
N ASP A 198 20.65 -27.26 -8.04
CA ASP A 198 20.64 -25.87 -7.57
C ASP A 198 19.57 -24.99 -8.25
N LYS A 199 18.89 -25.51 -9.27
CA LYS A 199 17.90 -24.77 -10.05
C LYS A 199 16.49 -25.09 -9.59
N ASP A 200 15.58 -24.14 -9.82
CA ASP A 200 14.14 -24.36 -9.65
C ASP A 200 13.63 -25.44 -10.60
N LEU A 201 12.65 -26.23 -10.13
CA LEU A 201 12.05 -27.29 -10.92
C LEU A 201 11.09 -26.70 -11.95
N LEU A 202 11.28 -26.98 -13.24
CA LEU A 202 10.29 -26.62 -14.26
C LEU A 202 9.08 -27.55 -14.19
N ALA A 203 7.97 -27.05 -13.66
CA ALA A 203 6.74 -27.80 -13.45
C ALA A 203 5.53 -27.09 -14.05
N ASP A 204 4.47 -27.84 -14.39
CA ASP A 204 3.20 -27.31 -14.92
C ASP A 204 1.98 -27.66 -14.03
N ALA A 205 2.18 -28.50 -13.02
CA ALA A 205 1.18 -28.83 -12.02
C ALA A 205 1.82 -29.30 -10.70
N ILE A 206 1.04 -29.20 -9.62
CA ILE A 206 1.32 -29.77 -8.30
C ILE A 206 0.13 -30.59 -7.84
N ARG A 207 0.37 -31.62 -7.04
CA ARG A 207 -0.70 -32.37 -6.39
C ARG A 207 -0.33 -32.80 -4.98
N LEU A 208 -1.36 -32.92 -4.15
CA LEU A 208 -1.28 -33.65 -2.88
C LEU A 208 -1.85 -35.05 -3.10
N ARG A 209 -1.12 -36.06 -2.64
CA ARG A 209 -1.49 -37.48 -2.76
C ARG A 209 -1.43 -38.16 -1.40
N TRP A 210 -2.37 -39.05 -1.15
CA TRP A 210 -2.51 -39.80 0.10
C TRP A 210 -2.32 -41.29 -0.17
N PRO A 211 -1.87 -42.08 0.83
CA PRO A 211 -1.89 -43.54 0.72
C PRO A 211 -3.30 -44.08 0.49
N ALA A 212 -3.40 -45.24 -0.17
CA ALA A 212 -4.68 -45.90 -0.33
C ALA A 212 -5.24 -46.35 1.03
N GLY A 213 -6.54 -46.20 1.24
CA GLY A 213 -7.20 -46.62 2.49
C GLY A 213 -7.04 -45.65 3.68
N THR A 214 -6.38 -44.50 3.51
CA THR A 214 -6.29 -43.47 4.55
C THR A 214 -7.36 -42.39 4.39
N THR A 215 -7.79 -41.81 5.50
CA THR A 215 -8.65 -40.61 5.51
C THR A 215 -7.77 -39.37 5.33
N PRO A 216 -7.84 -38.66 4.20
CA PRO A 216 -6.98 -37.50 3.98
C PRO A 216 -7.44 -36.31 4.82
N PRO A 217 -6.51 -35.42 5.21
CA PRO A 217 -6.89 -34.14 5.79
C PRO A 217 -7.62 -33.29 4.74
N ALA A 218 -8.47 -32.37 5.21
CA ALA A 218 -9.05 -31.38 4.32
C ALA A 218 -7.96 -30.38 3.90
N VAL A 219 -7.92 -30.04 2.62
CA VAL A 219 -6.95 -29.12 2.02
C VAL A 219 -7.53 -27.73 2.00
N HIS A 220 -6.88 -26.80 2.69
CA HIS A 220 -7.27 -25.39 2.71
C HIS A 220 -6.63 -24.60 1.57
N GLU A 221 -5.37 -24.87 1.24
CA GLU A 221 -4.69 -24.15 0.16
C GLU A 221 -3.43 -24.91 -0.28
N ILE A 222 -3.13 -24.89 -1.58
CA ILE A 222 -1.89 -25.34 -2.18
C ILE A 222 -1.30 -24.17 -2.98
N THR A 223 -0.24 -23.55 -2.44
CA THR A 223 0.36 -22.35 -3.01
C THR A 223 1.72 -22.64 -3.64
N PRO A 224 1.88 -22.47 -4.96
CA PRO A 224 3.20 -22.49 -5.61
C PRO A 224 3.93 -21.15 -5.43
N TRP A 225 5.23 -21.24 -5.20
CA TRP A 225 6.17 -20.13 -5.20
C TRP A 225 7.04 -20.25 -6.45
N PHE A 226 6.91 -19.30 -7.37
CA PHE A 226 7.60 -19.33 -8.65
C PHE A 226 8.89 -18.50 -8.64
N GLY A 227 9.92 -18.99 -9.34
CA GLY A 227 11.21 -18.29 -9.49
C GLY A 227 11.25 -17.31 -10.66
N ASP A 228 10.22 -17.31 -11.51
CA ASP A 228 10.10 -16.37 -12.65
C ASP A 228 9.42 -15.04 -12.27
N THR A 229 9.26 -14.76 -10.98
CA THR A 229 8.86 -13.45 -10.46
C THR A 229 10.05 -12.77 -9.79
N PRO A 230 10.07 -11.44 -9.61
CA PRO A 230 11.06 -10.79 -8.77
C PRO A 230 11.03 -11.34 -7.34
N ASP A 231 12.18 -11.35 -6.64
CA ASP A 231 12.27 -11.81 -5.25
C ASP A 231 11.39 -10.96 -4.32
N ALA A 232 11.43 -9.65 -4.51
CA ALA A 232 10.50 -8.72 -3.90
C ALA A 232 10.03 -7.70 -4.94
N GLU A 233 8.76 -7.33 -4.90
CA GLU A 233 8.23 -6.24 -5.71
C GLU A 233 8.56 -4.90 -5.05
N LEU A 234 9.09 -3.96 -5.84
CA LEU A 234 9.38 -2.59 -5.42
C LEU A 234 8.30 -1.63 -5.93
N THR A 235 7.70 -0.87 -5.03
CA THR A 235 6.81 0.25 -5.35
C THR A 235 7.26 1.51 -4.61
N LEU A 236 6.94 2.67 -5.17
CA LEU A 236 7.20 3.98 -4.55
C LEU A 236 5.86 4.63 -4.21
N SER A 237 5.78 5.32 -3.07
CA SER A 237 4.56 6.04 -2.67
C SER A 237 4.14 7.10 -3.67
N HIS A 238 5.09 7.62 -4.46
CA HIS A 238 4.84 8.47 -5.61
C HIS A 238 6.00 8.37 -6.62
N LYS A 239 5.68 8.67 -7.89
CA LYS A 239 6.65 8.66 -8.99
C LYS A 239 7.39 9.99 -9.17
N THR A 240 6.89 11.06 -8.54
CA THR A 240 7.46 12.40 -8.61
C THR A 240 7.52 13.01 -7.22
N ALA A 241 8.67 13.55 -6.83
CA ALA A 241 8.87 14.29 -5.59
C ALA A 241 9.39 15.70 -5.89
N ASP A 242 8.83 16.68 -5.20
CA ASP A 242 9.28 18.07 -5.25
C ASP A 242 10.26 18.30 -4.12
N ALA A 243 11.43 18.86 -4.44
CA ALA A 243 12.47 19.18 -3.47
C ALA A 243 13.00 20.58 -3.74
N GLU A 244 13.03 21.42 -2.70
CA GLU A 244 13.58 22.77 -2.80
C GLU A 244 15.11 22.72 -2.81
N ILE A 245 15.73 23.47 -3.72
CA ILE A 245 17.18 23.64 -3.81
C ILE A 245 17.68 24.33 -2.54
N GLY A 246 18.62 23.70 -1.83
CA GLY A 246 19.14 24.19 -0.55
C GLY A 246 18.17 24.02 0.63
N GLY A 247 16.98 23.47 0.39
CA GLY A 247 15.93 23.32 1.39
C GLY A 247 15.95 21.98 2.13
N GLY A 248 14.83 21.70 2.81
CA GLY A 248 14.62 20.44 3.53
C GLY A 248 14.51 19.22 2.60
N ALA A 249 14.77 18.03 3.14
CA ALA A 249 14.69 16.80 2.37
C ALA A 249 13.24 16.42 2.02
N ALA A 250 13.00 16.11 0.74
CA ALA A 250 11.77 15.46 0.30
C ALA A 250 11.77 13.98 0.69
N ILE A 251 10.61 13.43 1.05
CA ILE A 251 10.48 12.06 1.53
C ILE A 251 9.68 11.23 0.54
N VAL A 252 10.29 10.15 0.05
CA VAL A 252 9.63 9.11 -0.73
C VAL A 252 9.67 7.82 0.08
N GLU A 253 8.56 7.09 0.10
CA GLU A 253 8.53 5.76 0.72
C GLU A 253 8.67 4.70 -0.37
N ALA A 254 9.61 3.78 -0.18
CA ALA A 254 9.78 2.60 -1.02
C ALA A 254 9.22 1.38 -0.29
N GLN A 255 8.16 0.79 -0.83
CA GLN A 255 7.58 -0.43 -0.29
C GLN A 255 8.13 -1.64 -1.05
N LEU A 256 8.60 -2.63 -0.28
CA LEU A 256 9.10 -3.90 -0.76
C LEU A 256 8.20 -5.02 -0.28
N VAL A 257 7.67 -5.83 -1.19
CA VAL A 257 6.80 -6.98 -0.88
C VAL A 257 7.49 -8.27 -1.30
N SER A 258 7.79 -9.15 -0.35
CA SER A 258 8.46 -10.43 -0.64
C SER A 258 7.54 -11.37 -1.41
N HIS A 259 8.08 -11.99 -2.47
CA HIS A 259 7.47 -13.06 -3.26
C HIS A 259 8.19 -14.40 -3.05
N ARG A 260 8.95 -14.52 -1.96
CA ARG A 260 9.72 -15.73 -1.63
C ARG A 260 9.20 -16.41 -0.37
N PRO A 261 9.34 -17.75 -0.28
CA PRO A 261 8.97 -18.54 0.90
C PRO A 261 9.99 -18.34 2.05
N GLY A 262 10.56 -17.14 2.15
CA GLY A 262 11.60 -16.75 3.09
C GLY A 262 11.81 -15.23 3.03
N ASP A 263 12.61 -14.73 3.96
CA ASP A 263 13.01 -13.32 3.98
C ASP A 263 13.87 -13.00 2.75
N VAL A 264 13.64 -11.83 2.16
CA VAL A 264 14.42 -11.31 1.04
C VAL A 264 15.26 -10.16 1.56
N ASN A 265 16.57 -10.35 1.53
CA ASN A 265 17.56 -9.36 1.95
C ASN A 265 18.23 -8.77 0.73
N GLY A 266 18.39 -7.45 0.71
CA GLY A 266 19.11 -6.78 -0.36
C GLY A 266 19.32 -5.31 -0.06
N ASP A 267 20.12 -4.67 -0.89
CA ASP A 267 20.37 -3.24 -0.78
C ASP A 267 19.33 -2.43 -1.55
N LEU A 268 18.78 -1.40 -0.90
CA LEU A 268 17.94 -0.41 -1.58
C LEU A 268 18.84 0.72 -2.08
N THR A 269 19.14 0.69 -3.38
CA THR A 269 20.11 1.61 -3.98
C THR A 269 19.42 2.67 -4.81
N VAL A 270 19.95 3.89 -4.78
CA VAL A 270 19.46 5.00 -5.59
C VAL A 270 20.64 5.68 -6.26
N LYS A 271 20.65 5.72 -7.60
CA LYS A 271 21.69 6.43 -8.33
C LYS A 271 21.28 7.89 -8.49
N ALA A 272 21.85 8.76 -7.66
CA ALA A 272 21.57 10.20 -7.73
C ALA A 272 22.53 10.91 -8.71
N PRO A 273 22.05 11.86 -9.53
CA PRO A 273 22.89 12.74 -10.33
C PRO A 273 23.62 13.78 -9.47
N HIS A 274 24.58 14.49 -10.05
CA HIS A 274 25.31 15.57 -9.36
C HIS A 274 24.33 16.63 -8.81
N GLY A 275 24.59 17.10 -7.59
CA GLY A 275 23.72 18.06 -6.89
C GLY A 275 22.56 17.44 -6.11
N ILE A 276 22.27 16.15 -6.28
CA ILE A 276 21.22 15.44 -5.53
C ILE A 276 21.84 14.37 -4.65
N THR A 277 21.43 14.31 -3.39
CA THR A 277 21.81 13.25 -2.45
C THR A 277 20.58 12.51 -1.98
N VAL A 278 20.64 11.18 -1.94
CA VAL A 278 19.57 10.35 -1.40
C VAL A 278 20.10 9.53 -0.23
N ARG A 279 19.49 9.69 0.93
CA ARG A 279 19.71 8.83 2.08
C ARG A 279 18.67 7.71 2.07
N ALA A 280 19.14 6.49 1.87
CA ALA A 280 18.34 5.27 1.93
C ALA A 280 18.86 4.37 3.07
N PRO A 281 18.02 3.51 3.66
CA PRO A 281 18.51 2.40 4.48
C PRO A 281 19.30 1.47 3.55
N GLY A 282 20.60 1.31 3.78
CA GLY A 282 21.48 0.50 2.92
C GLY A 282 20.91 -0.90 2.70
N GLY A 283 20.88 -1.73 3.75
CA GLY A 283 20.27 -3.05 3.73
C GLY A 283 18.82 -3.05 4.20
N VAL A 284 17.94 -3.71 3.44
CA VAL A 284 16.52 -3.88 3.77
C VAL A 284 16.13 -5.37 3.71
N THR A 285 15.37 -5.80 4.71
CA THR A 285 14.79 -7.15 4.78
C THR A 285 13.28 -7.08 4.54
N ALA A 286 12.82 -7.58 3.40
CA ALA A 286 11.41 -7.84 3.18
C ALA A 286 11.07 -9.21 3.80
N PRO A 287 10.26 -9.25 4.87
CA PRO A 287 9.98 -10.51 5.55
C PRO A 287 9.20 -11.46 4.63
N ARG A 288 9.31 -12.77 4.86
CA ARG A 288 8.56 -13.81 4.13
C ARG A 288 7.10 -13.41 3.91
N GLY A 289 6.71 -13.26 2.65
CA GLY A 289 5.36 -12.91 2.25
C GLY A 289 4.80 -11.62 2.86
N GLY A 290 5.64 -10.80 3.48
CA GLY A 290 5.26 -9.53 4.06
C GLY A 290 5.81 -8.37 3.27
N ALA A 291 5.41 -7.17 3.72
CA ALA A 291 5.89 -5.92 3.20
C ALA A 291 6.77 -5.19 4.23
N VAL A 292 7.74 -4.43 3.75
CA VAL A 292 8.51 -3.44 4.52
C VAL A 292 8.51 -2.12 3.77
N THR A 293 8.45 -1.01 4.51
CA THR A 293 8.55 0.34 3.95
C THR A 293 9.88 0.94 4.36
N ALA A 294 10.68 1.33 3.38
CA ALA A 294 11.93 2.05 3.54
C ALA A 294 11.72 3.54 3.20
N ARG A 295 12.31 4.42 4.00
CA ARG A 295 12.26 5.87 3.79
C ARG A 295 13.46 6.32 2.96
N LEU A 296 13.19 7.04 1.87
CA LEU A 296 14.19 7.72 1.06
C LEU A 296 14.12 9.22 1.37
N GLU A 297 15.21 9.79 1.89
CA GLU A 297 15.33 11.24 2.11
C GLU A 297 16.14 11.85 0.97
N ILE A 298 15.54 12.78 0.24
CA ILE A 298 16.10 13.36 -0.99
C ILE A 298 16.40 14.82 -0.73
N SER A 299 17.67 15.19 -0.80
CA SER A 299 18.12 16.57 -0.66
C SER A 299 18.72 17.07 -1.96
N VAL A 300 18.43 18.33 -2.29
CA VAL A 300 18.98 19.01 -3.45
C VAL A 300 19.93 20.08 -2.95
N ALA A 301 21.21 19.97 -3.28
CA ALA A 301 22.24 20.87 -2.81
C ALA A 301 22.07 22.29 -3.38
N GLN A 302 22.49 23.30 -2.61
CA GLN A 302 22.58 24.68 -3.09
C GLN A 302 23.40 24.74 -4.40
N GLY A 303 22.97 25.56 -5.35
CA GLY A 303 23.63 25.69 -6.66
C GLY A 303 23.26 24.61 -7.69
N THR A 304 22.46 23.60 -7.31
CA THR A 304 21.89 22.66 -8.28
C THR A 304 20.94 23.39 -9.22
N LYS A 305 21.05 23.14 -10.52
CA LYS A 305 20.15 23.77 -11.51
C LYS A 305 18.71 23.30 -11.29
N ALA A 306 17.76 24.22 -11.28
CA ALA A 306 16.34 23.88 -11.25
C ALA A 306 15.94 23.02 -12.47
N GLY A 307 15.06 22.06 -12.25
CA GLY A 307 14.63 21.13 -13.30
C GLY A 307 14.24 19.75 -12.77
N SER A 308 13.97 18.83 -13.69
CA SER A 308 13.57 17.46 -13.39
C SER A 308 14.75 16.50 -13.53
N TYR A 309 14.97 15.69 -12.51
CA TYR A 309 16.04 14.70 -12.43
C TYR A 309 15.45 13.30 -12.28
N SER A 310 15.96 12.35 -13.05
CA SER A 310 15.48 10.97 -13.01
C SER A 310 16.43 10.10 -12.20
N LEU A 311 15.91 9.50 -11.13
CA LEU A 311 16.66 8.68 -10.18
C LEU A 311 16.15 7.23 -10.27
N PRO A 312 16.95 6.28 -10.76
CA PRO A 312 16.58 4.88 -10.69
C PRO A 312 16.76 4.39 -9.25
N VAL A 313 15.66 3.92 -8.65
CA VAL A 313 15.59 3.23 -7.37
C VAL A 313 15.58 1.73 -7.63
N ARG A 314 16.51 0.98 -7.06
CA ARG A 314 16.69 -0.45 -7.31
C ARG A 314 16.68 -1.29 -6.05
N PHE A 315 16.10 -2.48 -6.16
CA PHE A 315 16.19 -3.54 -5.16
C PHE A 315 16.20 -4.90 -5.87
N GLY A 316 17.29 -5.65 -5.76
CA GLY A 316 17.47 -6.89 -6.53
C GLY A 316 17.35 -6.63 -8.04
N SER A 317 16.47 -7.37 -8.72
CA SER A 317 16.17 -7.18 -10.15
C SER A 317 15.18 -6.05 -10.44
N GLU A 318 14.53 -5.48 -9.42
CA GLU A 318 13.53 -4.45 -9.62
C GLU A 318 14.15 -3.06 -9.76
N GLU A 319 13.59 -2.28 -10.67
CA GLU A 319 13.92 -0.87 -10.87
C GLU A 319 12.65 -0.04 -10.99
N ARG A 320 12.62 1.12 -10.32
CA ARG A 320 11.58 2.14 -10.46
C ARG A 320 12.21 3.50 -10.67
N MET A 321 11.68 4.24 -11.64
CA MET A 321 12.13 5.61 -11.90
C MET A 321 11.38 6.59 -11.01
N LEU A 322 12.13 7.31 -10.18
CA LEU A 322 11.65 8.45 -9.42
C LEU A 322 12.07 9.74 -10.13
N THR A 323 11.12 10.64 -10.35
CA THR A 323 11.41 11.99 -10.85
C THR A 323 11.50 12.96 -9.69
N VAL A 324 12.65 13.60 -9.50
CA VAL A 324 12.82 14.67 -8.51
C VAL A 324 12.77 16.01 -9.26
N ARG A 325 11.80 16.86 -8.93
CA ARG A 325 11.76 18.24 -9.40
C ARG A 325 12.53 19.09 -8.40
N ALA A 326 13.72 19.53 -8.80
CA ALA A 326 14.51 20.51 -8.08
C ALA A 326 13.90 21.89 -8.32
N LEU A 327 13.29 22.44 -7.28
CA LEU A 327 12.59 23.71 -7.35
C LEU A 327 13.43 24.81 -6.70
N PRO A 328 13.48 26.01 -7.28
CA PRO A 328 14.12 27.15 -6.63
C PRO A 328 13.38 27.51 -5.34
N SER A 329 14.10 28.03 -4.34
CA SER A 329 13.45 28.56 -3.15
C SER A 329 12.61 29.78 -3.52
N ALA A 330 11.39 29.83 -2.99
CA ALA A 330 10.40 30.85 -3.31
C ALA A 330 9.82 31.47 -2.04
N GLY A 331 9.65 32.79 -2.04
CA GLY A 331 9.15 33.52 -0.88
C GLY A 331 9.10 35.02 -1.11
N GLY A 332 9.09 35.79 -0.02
CA GLY A 332 8.93 37.25 -0.06
C GLY A 332 7.47 37.68 -0.12
N PRO A 333 7.19 38.92 -0.58
CA PRO A 333 5.83 39.45 -0.64
C PRO A 333 4.97 38.67 -1.65
N ASP A 334 3.67 38.54 -1.33
CA ASP A 334 2.68 37.95 -2.23
C ASP A 334 2.42 38.88 -3.43
N LEU A 335 2.89 38.48 -4.61
CA LEU A 335 2.74 39.24 -5.85
C LEU A 335 1.30 39.27 -6.35
N ALA A 336 0.46 38.31 -5.95
CA ALA A 336 -0.96 38.29 -6.30
C ALA A 336 -1.69 39.47 -5.63
N ARG A 337 -1.21 39.91 -4.47
CA ARG A 337 -1.78 41.02 -3.66
C ARG A 337 -1.05 42.35 -3.84
N ALA A 338 -0.05 42.41 -4.71
CA ALA A 338 0.64 43.66 -4.98
C ALA A 338 -0.34 44.70 -5.55
N GLU A 339 -0.23 45.95 -5.11
CA GLU A 339 -1.06 47.03 -5.62
C GLU A 339 -0.89 47.17 -7.14
N GLY A 340 -1.99 47.07 -7.87
CA GLY A 340 -2.02 47.09 -9.34
C GLY A 340 -2.00 45.72 -10.00
N THR A 341 -1.81 44.62 -9.27
CA THR A 341 -2.08 43.27 -9.80
C THR A 341 -3.58 43.12 -10.06
N LYS A 342 -3.93 42.59 -11.23
CA LYS A 342 -5.33 42.42 -11.65
C LYS A 342 -5.68 40.94 -11.75
N ALA A 343 -6.91 40.59 -11.41
CA ALA A 343 -7.46 39.26 -11.64
C ALA A 343 -8.62 39.32 -12.64
N THR A 344 -8.65 38.38 -13.58
CA THR A 344 -9.75 38.16 -14.54
C THR A 344 -10.08 36.67 -14.61
N SER A 345 -11.24 36.32 -15.15
CA SER A 345 -11.68 34.92 -15.30
C SER A 345 -12.30 34.68 -16.67
N SER A 346 -12.53 33.40 -16.99
CA SER A 346 -13.34 32.98 -18.14
C SER A 346 -14.84 33.29 -17.98
N GLY A 347 -15.27 33.74 -16.81
CA GLY A 347 -16.65 33.97 -16.46
C GLY A 347 -16.95 33.59 -15.02
N ASP A 348 -17.55 34.51 -14.29
CA ASP A 348 -17.92 34.33 -12.88
C ASP A 348 -19.31 33.70 -12.75
N GLU A 349 -19.54 32.98 -11.65
CA GLU A 349 -20.84 32.39 -11.29
C GLU A 349 -21.89 33.49 -11.12
N THR A 350 -21.55 34.53 -10.35
CA THR A 350 -22.33 35.74 -10.11
C THR A 350 -21.40 36.95 -9.98
N ALA A 351 -21.95 38.17 -10.04
CA ALA A 351 -21.17 39.40 -9.87
C ALA A 351 -20.54 39.54 -8.46
N ASP A 352 -21.10 38.86 -7.45
CA ASP A 352 -20.61 38.89 -6.07
C ASP A 352 -19.45 37.91 -5.80
N LEU A 353 -19.10 37.08 -6.80
CA LEU A 353 -18.01 36.10 -6.72
C LEU A 353 -16.91 36.38 -7.78
N PRO A 354 -16.42 37.63 -7.90
CA PRO A 354 -15.56 38.05 -8.99
C PRO A 354 -14.15 37.47 -8.86
N ALA A 355 -13.41 37.44 -9.98
CA ALA A 355 -12.00 37.04 -10.02
C ALA A 355 -11.12 37.77 -8.99
N SER A 356 -11.39 39.05 -8.74
CA SER A 356 -10.65 39.89 -7.78
C SER A 356 -10.75 39.41 -6.34
N ALA A 357 -11.81 38.70 -5.97
CA ALA A 357 -11.98 38.16 -4.62
C ALA A 357 -10.92 37.11 -4.28
N ALA A 358 -10.32 36.43 -5.26
CA ALA A 358 -9.23 35.48 -5.02
C ALA A 358 -7.90 36.16 -4.64
N ILE A 359 -7.78 37.49 -4.77
CA ILE A 359 -6.54 38.22 -4.48
C ILE A 359 -6.75 39.44 -3.56
N ASP A 360 -7.92 39.58 -2.94
CA ASP A 360 -8.27 40.76 -2.12
C ASP A 360 -7.76 40.68 -0.66
N GLY A 361 -7.26 39.51 -0.26
CA GLY A 361 -6.72 39.26 1.07
C GLY A 361 -7.74 38.98 2.17
N LYS A 362 -9.02 38.88 1.84
CA LYS A 362 -10.10 38.58 2.78
C LYS A 362 -10.35 37.08 2.83
N ALA A 363 -10.78 36.59 4.00
CA ALA A 363 -10.97 35.15 4.22
C ALA A 363 -12.40 34.67 3.90
N ASP A 364 -13.33 35.61 3.74
CA ASP A 364 -14.77 35.40 3.57
C ASP A 364 -15.27 35.72 2.15
N THR A 365 -14.40 36.20 1.27
CA THR A 365 -14.67 36.42 -0.16
C THR A 365 -14.00 35.34 -1.01
N ARG A 366 -14.58 35.02 -2.17
CA ARG A 366 -14.02 34.02 -3.09
C ARG A 366 -14.38 34.33 -4.53
N TRP A 367 -13.50 33.91 -5.44
CA TRP A 367 -13.88 33.75 -6.84
C TRP A 367 -14.67 32.45 -7.01
N SER A 368 -15.66 32.45 -7.89
CA SER A 368 -16.36 31.24 -8.31
C SER A 368 -16.64 31.30 -9.82
N SER A 369 -16.36 30.23 -10.54
CA SER A 369 -16.67 30.13 -11.97
C SER A 369 -18.08 29.61 -12.22
N ARG A 370 -18.57 29.77 -13.45
CA ARG A 370 -19.67 28.94 -13.96
C ARG A 370 -19.31 27.44 -13.88
N PRO A 371 -20.31 26.53 -13.83
CA PRO A 371 -20.09 25.09 -13.73
C PRO A 371 -19.62 24.48 -15.06
N GLU A 372 -18.42 24.85 -15.49
CA GLU A 372 -17.81 24.46 -16.75
C GLU A 372 -16.40 23.92 -16.53
N ASP A 373 -16.13 22.74 -17.09
CA ASP A 373 -14.77 22.23 -17.19
C ASP A 373 -14.02 23.05 -18.25
N GLY A 374 -12.85 23.60 -17.90
CA GLY A 374 -12.15 24.57 -18.75
C GLY A 374 -12.25 26.02 -18.28
N ALA A 375 -13.04 26.31 -17.24
CA ALA A 375 -13.01 27.65 -16.63
C ALA A 375 -11.64 27.96 -16.02
N TRP A 376 -11.24 29.24 -16.06
CA TRP A 376 -9.94 29.70 -15.60
C TRP A 376 -10.01 31.00 -14.80
N LEU A 377 -9.04 31.16 -13.89
CA LEU A 377 -8.70 32.41 -13.20
C LEU A 377 -7.31 32.84 -13.65
N GLN A 378 -7.13 34.12 -13.95
CA GLN A 378 -5.90 34.69 -14.44
C GLN A 378 -5.48 35.90 -13.61
N LEU A 379 -4.19 36.00 -13.31
CA LEU A 379 -3.57 37.17 -12.71
C LEU A 379 -2.69 37.87 -13.75
N GLU A 380 -2.76 39.19 -13.82
CA GLU A 380 -1.77 40.07 -14.44
C GLU A 380 -0.97 40.75 -13.34
N LEU A 381 0.28 40.34 -13.17
CA LEU A 381 1.21 40.92 -12.21
C LEU A 381 1.65 42.31 -12.66
N VAL A 382 1.95 43.17 -11.69
CA VAL A 382 2.45 44.55 -11.93
C VAL A 382 3.69 44.58 -12.81
N ARG A 383 4.62 43.64 -12.59
CA ARG A 383 5.87 43.50 -13.34
C ARG A 383 6.17 42.02 -13.59
N PRO A 384 6.85 41.68 -14.70
CA PRO A 384 7.35 40.33 -14.91
C PRO A 384 8.26 39.88 -13.75
N ALA A 385 8.11 38.64 -13.32
CA ALA A 385 8.91 38.02 -12.28
C ALA A 385 9.21 36.56 -12.62
N ARG A 386 10.26 36.00 -11.98
CA ARG A 386 10.48 34.55 -11.98
C ARG A 386 9.66 33.95 -10.85
N ILE A 387 8.56 33.29 -11.18
CA ILE A 387 7.65 32.69 -10.19
C ILE A 387 8.17 31.32 -9.78
N GLY A 388 8.27 31.10 -8.47
CA GLY A 388 8.76 29.86 -7.88
C GLY A 388 7.67 29.03 -7.21
N ARG A 389 6.59 29.66 -6.75
CA ARG A 389 5.51 28.96 -6.04
C ARG A 389 4.18 29.70 -6.13
N LEU A 390 3.10 28.95 -6.25
CA LEU A 390 1.74 29.39 -5.96
C LEU A 390 1.20 28.71 -4.72
N GLU A 391 0.45 29.44 -3.91
CA GLU A 391 -0.41 28.86 -2.87
C GLU A 391 -1.86 29.10 -3.28
N LEU A 392 -2.64 28.02 -3.41
CA LEU A 392 -4.05 28.07 -3.74
C LEU A 392 -4.86 27.65 -2.51
N ASN A 393 -5.93 28.37 -2.20
CA ASN A 393 -6.89 27.97 -1.18
C ASN A 393 -8.25 27.75 -1.84
N TRP A 394 -8.52 26.51 -2.23
CA TRP A 394 -9.77 26.10 -2.83
C TRP A 394 -10.90 26.04 -1.79
N GLN A 395 -12.13 26.28 -2.25
CA GLN A 395 -13.34 25.86 -1.53
C GLN A 395 -13.60 24.36 -1.82
N ASP A 396 -14.66 23.77 -1.23
CA ASP A 396 -15.12 22.41 -1.55
C ASP A 396 -15.39 22.19 -3.05
N ALA A 397 -15.73 23.24 -3.79
CA ALA A 397 -15.85 23.26 -5.24
C ALA A 397 -14.47 23.51 -5.91
N TYR A 398 -13.58 22.52 -5.82
CA TYR A 398 -12.20 22.62 -6.33
C TYR A 398 -12.00 21.93 -7.69
N ALA A 399 -10.83 22.15 -8.30
CA ALA A 399 -10.40 21.42 -9.47
C ALA A 399 -9.71 20.10 -9.10
N SER A 400 -10.31 18.96 -9.49
CA SER A 400 -9.65 17.65 -9.36
C SER A 400 -8.48 17.52 -10.33
N ARG A 401 -8.52 18.25 -11.46
CA ARG A 401 -7.41 18.37 -12.41
C ARG A 401 -7.32 19.81 -12.91
N TYR A 402 -6.13 20.39 -12.91
CA TYR A 402 -5.88 21.73 -13.43
C TYR A 402 -4.42 21.91 -13.89
N ARG A 403 -4.18 23.01 -14.59
CA ARG A 403 -2.84 23.44 -15.01
C ARG A 403 -2.59 24.85 -14.49
N VAL A 404 -1.34 25.10 -14.09
CA VAL A 404 -0.84 26.46 -13.92
C VAL A 404 -0.11 26.81 -15.21
N GLN A 405 -0.62 27.80 -15.92
CA GLN A 405 -0.01 28.34 -17.12
C GLN A 405 0.59 29.69 -16.82
N VAL A 406 1.68 30.03 -17.50
CA VAL A 406 2.37 31.31 -17.36
C VAL A 406 2.63 31.93 -18.72
N SER A 407 2.68 33.26 -18.75
CA SER A 407 2.94 34.03 -19.96
C SER A 407 3.65 35.34 -19.63
N GLY A 408 4.48 35.81 -20.56
CA GLY A 408 5.08 37.16 -20.50
C GLY A 408 4.22 38.22 -21.18
N ASP A 409 3.39 37.84 -22.16
CA ASP A 409 2.66 38.73 -23.06
C ASP A 409 1.12 38.60 -22.95
N GLY A 410 0.62 37.62 -22.19
CA GLY A 410 -0.80 37.31 -22.02
C GLY A 410 -1.43 36.59 -23.21
N ARG A 411 -0.66 36.31 -24.27
CA ARG A 411 -1.11 35.73 -25.54
C ARG A 411 -0.54 34.33 -25.74
N THR A 412 0.75 34.18 -25.51
CA THR A 412 1.48 32.92 -25.64
C THR A 412 1.62 32.29 -24.26
N TRP A 413 1.00 31.13 -24.09
CA TRP A 413 0.94 30.44 -22.80
C TRP A 413 1.77 29.17 -22.83
N ARG A 414 2.43 28.88 -21.70
CA ARG A 414 3.09 27.59 -21.45
C ARG A 414 2.65 27.04 -20.11
N ASP A 415 2.55 25.72 -20.01
CA ASP A 415 2.28 25.04 -18.75
C ASP A 415 3.54 25.12 -17.86
N ALA A 416 3.41 25.73 -16.67
CA ALA A 416 4.44 25.75 -15.63
C ALA A 416 4.29 24.59 -14.63
N ALA A 417 3.05 24.17 -14.39
CA ALA A 417 2.74 23.00 -13.58
C ALA A 417 1.44 22.34 -14.05
N THR A 418 1.34 21.02 -13.87
CA THR A 418 0.11 20.25 -14.07
C THR A 418 -0.21 19.50 -12.78
N VAL A 419 -1.43 19.66 -12.29
CA VAL A 419 -1.94 18.97 -11.11
C VAL A 419 -3.05 18.03 -11.56
N ALA A 420 -2.74 16.73 -11.55
CA ALA A 420 -3.63 15.69 -12.05
C ALA A 420 -4.50 15.04 -10.95
N GLN A 421 -4.24 15.36 -9.69
CA GLN A 421 -4.94 14.85 -8.51
C GLN A 421 -5.04 15.98 -7.47
N GLY A 422 -5.82 17.01 -7.80
CA GLY A 422 -6.18 18.07 -6.87
C GLY A 422 -6.89 17.49 -5.64
N LYS A 423 -6.56 18.03 -4.47
CA LYS A 423 -7.08 17.65 -3.16
C LYS A 423 -8.07 18.69 -2.62
N GLY A 424 -8.09 19.89 -3.19
CA GLY A 424 -8.85 21.02 -2.66
C GLY A 424 -8.22 21.58 -1.38
N GLY A 425 -8.92 22.49 -0.71
CA GLY A 425 -8.36 23.23 0.42
C GLY A 425 -7.06 23.96 0.03
N ARG A 426 -6.06 23.95 0.93
CA ARG A 426 -4.76 24.57 0.68
C ARG A 426 -3.83 23.66 -0.12
N GLU A 427 -3.36 24.16 -1.25
CA GLU A 427 -2.39 23.50 -2.13
C GLU A 427 -1.21 24.41 -2.42
N SER A 428 0.00 23.86 -2.34
CA SER A 428 1.25 24.54 -2.69
C SER A 428 1.82 23.95 -3.97
N ILE A 429 2.01 24.78 -4.99
CA ILE A 429 2.44 24.38 -6.33
C ILE A 429 3.77 25.06 -6.63
N GLY A 430 4.85 24.30 -6.51
CA GLY A 430 6.18 24.74 -6.87
C GLY A 430 6.43 24.70 -8.38
N MET A 431 7.22 25.65 -8.89
CA MET A 431 7.60 25.76 -10.30
C MET A 431 8.91 26.52 -10.47
N ASP A 432 9.40 26.58 -11.71
CA ASP A 432 10.45 27.49 -12.11
C ASP A 432 10.02 28.24 -13.39
N ALA A 433 9.38 29.40 -13.20
CA ALA A 433 8.71 30.13 -14.27
C ALA A 433 9.30 31.53 -14.47
N PRO A 434 10.42 31.67 -15.21
CA PRO A 434 11.01 32.97 -15.54
C PRO A 434 10.08 33.81 -16.43
N ASP A 435 10.30 35.14 -16.43
CA ASP A 435 9.63 36.10 -17.31
C ASP A 435 8.09 36.02 -17.30
N THR A 436 7.52 35.75 -16.13
CA THR A 436 6.09 35.60 -15.93
C THR A 436 5.46 36.93 -15.55
N ARG A 437 4.60 37.47 -16.42
CA ARG A 437 3.71 38.60 -16.10
C ARG A 437 2.28 38.14 -15.87
N PHE A 438 1.86 37.07 -16.53
CA PHE A 438 0.51 36.53 -16.42
C PHE A 438 0.57 35.09 -15.90
N ILE A 439 -0.32 34.79 -14.96
CA ILE A 439 -0.48 33.46 -14.37
C ILE A 439 -1.93 33.05 -14.61
N ARG A 440 -2.17 31.82 -15.08
CA ARG A 440 -3.52 31.29 -15.27
C ARG A 440 -3.66 29.95 -14.57
N ILE A 441 -4.64 29.85 -13.68
CA ILE A 441 -5.11 28.60 -13.11
C ILE A 441 -6.21 28.09 -14.04
N GLN A 442 -5.83 27.16 -14.92
CA GLN A 442 -6.69 26.59 -15.94
C GLN A 442 -7.31 25.30 -15.42
N GLY A 443 -8.60 25.33 -15.10
CA GLY A 443 -9.35 24.13 -14.75
C GLY A 443 -9.41 23.15 -15.92
N VAL A 444 -9.33 21.86 -15.62
CA VAL A 444 -9.45 20.76 -16.61
C VAL A 444 -10.62 19.86 -16.23
N GLU A 445 -10.76 19.54 -14.94
CA GLU A 445 -11.84 18.70 -14.43
C GLU A 445 -12.26 19.19 -13.04
N ARG A 446 -13.58 19.35 -12.84
CA ARG A 446 -14.18 19.73 -11.54
C ARG A 446 -14.31 18.51 -10.64
N ALA A 447 -14.08 18.72 -9.33
CA ALA A 447 -14.29 17.67 -8.33
C ALA A 447 -15.77 17.51 -7.93
N THR A 448 -16.61 18.50 -8.26
CA THR A 448 -18.03 18.52 -7.92
C THR A 448 -18.86 18.97 -9.12
N ARG A 449 -20.19 18.96 -9.00
CA ARG A 449 -21.09 19.52 -10.04
C ARG A 449 -21.04 21.04 -10.15
N PHE A 450 -20.49 21.74 -9.15
CA PHE A 450 -20.38 23.19 -9.12
C PHE A 450 -19.19 23.67 -9.96
N GLY A 451 -19.00 24.98 -10.13
CA GLY A 451 -17.82 25.56 -10.76
C GLY A 451 -16.55 25.43 -9.92
N TYR A 452 -15.45 26.01 -10.38
CA TYR A 452 -14.23 26.14 -9.58
C TYR A 452 -14.34 27.34 -8.65
N SER A 453 -13.90 27.18 -7.41
CA SER A 453 -13.94 28.24 -6.41
C SER A 453 -12.64 28.34 -5.61
N LEU A 454 -12.10 29.56 -5.53
CA LEU A 454 -10.87 29.88 -4.79
C LEU A 454 -11.14 31.00 -3.78
N TRP A 455 -10.89 30.70 -2.52
CA TRP A 455 -10.80 31.71 -1.46
C TRP A 455 -9.59 32.61 -1.67
N SER A 456 -8.45 32.04 -2.08
CA SER A 456 -7.27 32.85 -2.37
C SER A 456 -6.29 32.20 -3.35
N VAL A 457 -5.53 33.07 -4.03
CA VAL A 457 -4.31 32.77 -4.76
C VAL A 457 -3.21 33.66 -4.22
N ALA A 458 -2.07 33.08 -3.85
CA ALA A 458 -0.84 33.81 -3.57
C ALA A 458 0.26 33.37 -4.53
N ALA A 459 1.08 34.32 -4.98
CA ALA A 459 2.17 34.08 -5.92
C ALA A 459 3.50 34.59 -5.38
N TYR A 460 4.49 33.70 -5.30
CA TYR A 460 5.81 34.01 -4.75
C TYR A 460 6.90 33.89 -5.80
N ALA A 461 7.77 34.91 -5.84
CA ALA A 461 8.94 34.91 -6.68
C ALA A 461 10.01 33.96 -6.14
N VAL A 462 10.87 33.50 -7.05
CA VAL A 462 12.14 32.88 -6.69
C VAL A 462 12.98 33.88 -5.90
N GLN A 463 13.50 33.45 -4.75
CA GLN A 463 14.44 34.25 -3.97
C GLN A 463 15.76 34.38 -4.73
N LYS A 464 16.34 35.58 -4.71
CA LYS A 464 17.71 35.76 -5.19
C LYS A 464 18.64 35.24 -4.10
N ASP A 465 19.56 34.37 -4.50
CA ASP A 465 20.65 33.88 -3.64
C ASP A 465 21.49 35.03 -3.05
#